data_AF-A0A2T7SPT2-F1
#
_entry.id   AF-A0A2T7SPT2-F1
#
_cell.length_a   1.000
_cell.length_b   1.000
_cell.length_c   1.000
_cell.angle_alpha   90.00
_cell.angle_beta   90.00
_cell.angle_gamma   90.00
#
_symmetry.space_group_name_H-M   'P 1'
#
loop_
_entity.id
_entity.type
_entity.pdbx_description
1 polymer ?
#
loop_
_entity_poly.entity_id
_entity_poly.type
_entity_poly.pdbx_seq_one_letter_code
_entity_poly.pdbx_strand_id
1 'polypeptide(L)'
;MVDAAGNTGAASQLVFTVDTFIVKPILTLASDTGTPGDLVTIDASLNVPGSATGSAIEAGAVVEYSTNASSWTNTYSAIEGSNTVYARVRDAAGNIAVSDVLRFVLNTKAGTFTAGLDNNSNSGALTDLSTYYDTPTITGSGSEGDRIKVTMPGTGEVLTTVVDNNGLWSVTPTLAIASGNVQIERTLQAGNAVDATI
;
A
#
# COMPACT_ATOMS: atom_id res chain seq x y z
N MET A 1 15.49 -19.12 -62.84
CA MET A 1 15.80 -20.21 -63.80
C MET A 1 15.28 -19.75 -65.15
N VAL A 2 16.11 -19.77 -66.20
CA VAL A 2 15.74 -19.42 -67.58
C VAL A 2 15.40 -20.71 -68.32
N ASP A 3 14.26 -20.77 -69.00
CA ASP A 3 13.94 -21.89 -69.89
C ASP A 3 14.70 -21.79 -71.23
N ALA A 4 14.63 -22.84 -72.06
CA ALA A 4 15.30 -22.88 -73.36
C ALA A 4 14.83 -21.80 -74.36
N ALA A 5 13.80 -21.02 -74.04
CA ALA A 5 13.28 -19.91 -74.83
C ALA A 5 13.70 -18.51 -74.31
N GLY A 6 14.40 -18.43 -73.17
CA GLY A 6 14.84 -17.16 -72.57
C GLY A 6 13.87 -16.57 -71.53
N ASN A 7 12.82 -17.28 -71.13
CA ASN A 7 11.89 -16.76 -70.14
C ASN A 7 12.48 -16.91 -68.73
N THR A 8 12.79 -15.78 -68.09
CA THR A 8 13.12 -15.74 -66.66
C THR A 8 11.82 -15.49 -65.91
N GLY A 9 11.31 -16.48 -65.16
CA GLY A 9 10.18 -16.24 -64.26
C GLY A 9 10.54 -15.14 -63.26
N ALA A 10 9.63 -14.17 -63.07
CA ALA A 10 9.85 -13.06 -62.14
C ALA A 10 10.17 -13.61 -60.74
N ALA A 11 11.27 -13.16 -60.15
CA ALA A 11 11.61 -13.54 -58.78
C ALA A 11 10.54 -12.95 -57.83
N SER A 12 9.92 -13.79 -57.02
CA SER A 12 9.12 -13.34 -55.90
C SER A 12 10.04 -13.06 -54.71
N GLN A 13 9.90 -11.90 -54.09
CA GLN A 13 10.65 -11.51 -52.89
C GLN A 13 9.73 -11.60 -51.67
N LEU A 14 10.21 -12.24 -50.60
CA LEU A 14 9.59 -12.23 -49.28
C LEU A 14 10.34 -11.24 -48.40
N VAL A 15 9.61 -10.36 -47.70
CA VAL A 15 10.16 -9.45 -46.69
C VAL A 15 9.55 -9.81 -45.33
N PHE A 16 10.41 -9.98 -44.34
CA PHE A 16 10.02 -10.17 -42.94
C PHE A 16 10.98 -9.41 -42.04
N THR A 17 10.51 -9.08 -40.83
CA THR A 17 11.32 -8.53 -39.76
C THR A 17 11.51 -9.59 -38.68
N VAL A 18 12.67 -9.59 -38.04
CA VAL A 18 12.93 -10.43 -36.86
C VAL A 18 13.03 -9.51 -35.67
N ASP A 19 12.24 -9.79 -34.66
CA ASP A 19 12.29 -9.12 -33.38
C ASP A 19 12.49 -10.18 -32.29
N THR A 20 13.54 -9.99 -31.50
CA THR A 20 13.96 -10.91 -30.43
C THR A 20 14.11 -10.20 -29.10
N PHE A 21 13.61 -8.98 -28.97
CA PHE A 21 13.88 -8.15 -27.82
C PHE A 21 12.59 -7.69 -27.15
N ILE A 22 12.50 -7.92 -25.85
CA ILE A 22 11.46 -7.34 -25.01
C ILE A 22 12.05 -6.94 -23.68
N VAL A 23 11.62 -5.80 -23.15
CA VAL A 23 12.12 -5.31 -21.87
C VAL A 23 11.37 -5.96 -20.72
N LYS A 24 12.10 -6.36 -19.68
CA LYS A 24 11.51 -6.85 -18.43
C LYS A 24 10.69 -5.73 -17.76
N PRO A 25 9.38 -5.92 -17.54
CA PRO A 25 8.56 -4.92 -16.89
C PRO A 25 8.89 -4.86 -15.40
N ILE A 26 8.63 -3.71 -14.80
CA ILE A 26 8.62 -3.55 -13.34
C ILE A 26 7.18 -3.43 -12.90
N LEU A 27 6.87 -4.00 -11.73
CA LEU A 27 5.53 -3.95 -11.16
C LEU A 27 5.60 -3.24 -9.80
N THR A 28 4.86 -2.16 -9.66
CA THR A 28 4.76 -1.41 -8.40
C THR A 28 3.31 -1.06 -8.09
N LEU A 29 3.05 -0.65 -6.84
CA LEU A 29 1.89 0.19 -6.56
C LEU A 29 2.05 1.51 -7.33
N ALA A 30 0.94 2.05 -7.84
CA ALA A 30 0.89 3.40 -8.39
C ALA A 30 1.07 4.44 -7.28
N SER A 31 0.52 4.15 -6.09
CA SER A 31 0.72 4.91 -4.86
C SER A 31 0.80 3.95 -3.68
N ASP A 32 1.88 4.03 -2.91
CA ASP A 32 1.96 3.45 -1.58
C ASP A 32 1.49 4.50 -0.57
N THR A 33 0.26 4.34 -0.10
CA THR A 33 -0.42 5.36 0.73
C THR A 33 -0.09 5.19 2.20
N GLY A 34 -0.28 6.24 2.99
CA GLY A 34 0.04 6.18 4.43
C GLY A 34 1.54 6.22 4.70
N THR A 35 2.12 5.10 5.14
CA THR A 35 3.55 5.03 5.48
C THR A 35 4.39 4.69 4.26
N PRO A 36 5.30 5.57 3.81
CA PRO A 36 6.08 5.30 2.61
C PRO A 36 6.97 4.06 2.75
N GLY A 37 6.82 3.11 1.83
CA GLY A 37 7.68 1.94 1.67
C GLY A 37 7.28 0.73 2.51
N ASP A 38 6.17 0.79 3.27
CA ASP A 38 5.67 -0.37 4.01
C ASP A 38 4.74 -1.26 3.17
N LEU A 39 4.31 -0.79 1.98
CA LEU A 39 3.42 -1.50 1.07
C LEU A 39 2.07 -1.87 1.70
N VAL A 40 1.60 -1.07 2.66
CA VAL A 40 0.25 -1.16 3.24
C VAL A 40 -0.55 0.03 2.74
N THR A 41 -1.49 -0.21 1.83
CA THR A 41 -2.13 0.87 1.05
C THR A 41 -3.65 0.75 1.06
N ILE A 42 -4.34 1.88 0.89
CA ILE A 42 -5.77 1.96 0.56
C ILE A 42 -6.03 1.92 -0.96
N ASP A 43 -4.99 2.16 -1.76
CA ASP A 43 -5.03 2.18 -3.21
C ASP A 43 -4.22 1.04 -3.80
N ALA A 44 -4.91 0.05 -4.36
CA ALA A 44 -4.30 -1.11 -5.01
C ALA A 44 -4.04 -0.92 -6.52
N SER A 45 -4.14 0.32 -7.02
CA SER A 45 -3.79 0.62 -8.40
C SER A 45 -2.34 0.25 -8.68
N LEU A 46 -2.10 -0.47 -9.77
CA LEU A 46 -0.77 -0.95 -10.15
C LEU A 46 -0.20 -0.08 -11.28
N ASN A 47 1.12 0.06 -11.27
CA ASN A 47 1.88 0.62 -12.38
C ASN A 47 2.80 -0.48 -12.97
N VAL A 48 2.88 -0.52 -14.29
CA VAL A 48 3.71 -1.48 -15.03
C VAL A 48 4.61 -0.74 -16.03
N PRO A 49 5.65 -0.02 -15.57
CA PRO A 49 6.62 0.57 -16.49
C PRO A 49 7.47 -0.52 -17.14
N GLY A 50 7.91 -0.24 -18.37
CA GLY A 50 8.80 -1.10 -19.14
C GLY A 50 10.23 -1.14 -18.59
N SER A 51 10.66 -0.22 -17.72
CA SER A 51 12.00 -0.22 -17.13
C SER A 51 12.06 0.52 -15.77
N ALA A 52 13.13 0.31 -15.00
CA ALA A 52 13.45 1.01 -13.74
C ALA A 52 13.60 2.52 -13.92
N THR A 53 13.93 2.94 -15.13
CA THR A 53 14.03 4.36 -15.51
C THR A 53 12.69 4.95 -15.95
N GLY A 54 11.59 4.19 -15.85
CA GLY A 54 10.24 4.66 -16.17
C GLY A 54 9.88 4.63 -17.66
N SER A 55 10.70 4.01 -18.51
CA SER A 55 10.35 3.81 -19.92
C SER A 55 9.00 3.11 -20.05
N ALA A 56 8.18 3.51 -21.01
CA ALA A 56 6.93 2.82 -21.32
C ALA A 56 7.21 1.37 -21.76
N ILE A 57 6.23 0.50 -21.54
CA ILE A 57 6.16 -0.79 -22.23
C ILE A 57 6.14 -0.52 -23.74
N GLU A 58 6.66 -1.46 -24.53
CA GLU A 58 6.63 -1.36 -25.99
C GLU A 58 5.22 -1.08 -26.52
N ALA A 59 5.12 -0.21 -27.54
CA ALA A 59 3.85 0.15 -28.14
C ALA A 59 3.18 -1.09 -28.78
N GLY A 60 1.97 -1.40 -28.32
CA GLY A 60 1.22 -2.57 -28.80
C GLY A 60 1.50 -3.86 -28.02
N ALA A 61 2.41 -3.87 -27.04
CA ALA A 61 2.53 -4.99 -26.12
C ALA A 61 1.31 -5.08 -25.19
N VAL A 62 0.93 -6.31 -24.87
CA VAL A 62 -0.16 -6.65 -23.94
C VAL A 62 0.42 -6.91 -22.56
N VAL A 63 -0.19 -6.31 -21.54
CA VAL A 63 0.13 -6.57 -20.12
C VAL A 63 -0.86 -7.58 -19.57
N GLU A 64 -0.34 -8.63 -18.93
CA GLU A 64 -1.12 -9.64 -18.22
C GLU A 64 -0.62 -9.77 -16.78
N TYR A 65 -1.49 -10.17 -15.87
CA TYR A 65 -1.22 -10.32 -14.45
C TYR A 65 -1.40 -11.76 -13.99
N SER A 66 -0.70 -12.13 -12.92
CA SER A 66 -0.83 -13.44 -12.29
C SER A 66 -0.64 -13.34 -10.78
N THR A 67 -1.36 -14.15 -10.01
CA THR A 67 -1.17 -14.28 -8.55
C THR A 67 -0.33 -15.51 -8.18
N ASN A 68 -0.06 -16.40 -9.14
CA ASN A 68 0.60 -17.69 -8.94
C ASN A 68 1.72 -17.97 -9.96
N ALA A 69 2.09 -16.98 -10.78
CA ALA A 69 3.06 -17.04 -11.86
C ALA A 69 2.78 -18.12 -12.95
N SER A 70 1.57 -18.69 -13.01
CA SER A 70 1.23 -19.75 -13.97
C SER A 70 -0.04 -19.46 -14.77
N SER A 71 -1.07 -18.89 -14.13
CA SER A 71 -2.31 -18.46 -14.78
C SER A 71 -2.30 -16.94 -14.98
N TRP A 72 -2.59 -16.49 -16.19
CA TRP A 72 -2.42 -15.10 -16.60
C TRP A 72 -3.74 -14.51 -17.13
N THR A 73 -4.04 -13.28 -16.72
CA THR A 73 -5.26 -12.55 -17.10
C THR A 73 -4.94 -11.11 -17.48
N ASN A 74 -5.73 -10.51 -18.37
CA ASN A 74 -5.55 -9.10 -18.77
C ASN A 74 -5.95 -8.10 -17.67
N THR A 75 -6.60 -8.57 -16.60
CA THR A 75 -7.04 -7.76 -15.48
C THR A 75 -6.54 -8.34 -14.17
N TYR A 76 -6.38 -7.48 -13.18
CA TYR A 76 -6.10 -7.84 -11.80
C TYR A 76 -6.98 -6.99 -10.88
N SER A 77 -7.54 -7.63 -9.87
CA SER A 77 -8.27 -6.97 -8.79
C SER A 77 -7.69 -7.47 -7.48
N ALA A 78 -7.17 -6.55 -6.68
CA ALA A 78 -6.69 -6.86 -5.34
C ALA A 78 -7.86 -7.24 -4.43
N ILE A 79 -7.54 -8.03 -3.41
CA ILE A 79 -8.46 -8.34 -2.30
C ILE A 79 -7.99 -7.63 -1.04
N GLU A 80 -8.91 -7.37 -0.12
CA GLU A 80 -8.54 -6.88 1.21
C GLU A 80 -7.56 -7.86 1.89
N GLY A 81 -6.51 -7.33 2.53
CA GLY A 81 -5.43 -8.09 3.13
C GLY A 81 -4.24 -8.30 2.19
N SER A 82 -3.52 -9.40 2.39
CA SER A 82 -2.27 -9.69 1.68
C SER A 82 -2.50 -10.06 0.22
N ASN A 83 -1.74 -9.42 -0.66
CA ASN A 83 -1.75 -9.66 -2.10
C ASN A 83 -0.36 -10.05 -2.59
N THR A 84 -0.33 -10.90 -3.61
CA THR A 84 0.88 -11.27 -4.35
C THR A 84 0.54 -11.25 -5.83
N VAL A 85 1.31 -10.49 -6.61
CA VAL A 85 1.03 -10.28 -8.03
C VAL A 85 2.33 -10.20 -8.84
N TYR A 86 2.26 -10.73 -10.05
CA TYR A 86 3.26 -10.64 -11.10
C TYR A 86 2.61 -9.96 -12.30
N ALA A 87 3.42 -9.27 -13.10
CA ALA A 87 3.02 -8.78 -14.42
C ALA A 87 3.90 -9.44 -15.47
N ARG A 88 3.35 -9.65 -16.66
CA ARG A 88 4.13 -10.00 -17.85
C ARG A 88 3.71 -9.13 -19.02
N VAL A 89 4.64 -8.92 -19.92
CA VAL A 89 4.41 -8.27 -21.20
C VAL A 89 4.59 -9.26 -22.33
N ARG A 90 3.78 -9.11 -23.37
CA ARG A 90 3.91 -9.82 -24.63
C ARG A 90 3.83 -8.82 -25.79
N ASP A 91 4.86 -8.74 -26.61
CA ASP A 91 4.88 -7.88 -27.79
C ASP A 91 4.18 -8.53 -29.01
N ALA A 92 4.19 -7.81 -30.14
CA ALA A 92 3.58 -8.27 -31.39
C ALA A 92 4.34 -9.44 -32.05
N ALA A 93 5.65 -9.56 -31.82
CA ALA A 93 6.46 -10.68 -32.31
C ALA A 93 6.30 -11.94 -31.44
N GLY A 94 5.71 -11.79 -30.25
CA GLY A 94 5.43 -12.86 -29.30
C GLY A 94 6.53 -13.05 -28.24
N ASN A 95 7.50 -12.15 -28.13
CA ASN A 95 8.47 -12.20 -27.04
C ASN A 95 7.75 -11.94 -25.71
N ILE A 96 8.23 -12.53 -24.62
CA ILE A 96 7.61 -12.43 -23.29
C ILE A 96 8.67 -12.08 -22.26
N ALA A 97 8.36 -11.14 -21.36
CA ALA A 97 9.11 -10.93 -20.13
C ALA A 97 8.17 -10.79 -18.92
N VAL A 98 8.64 -11.25 -17.76
CA VAL A 98 7.89 -11.30 -16.50
C VAL A 98 8.58 -10.40 -15.47
N SER A 99 7.81 -9.62 -14.72
CA SER A 99 8.30 -8.77 -13.64
C SER A 99 8.82 -9.58 -12.46
N ASP A 100 9.51 -8.91 -11.54
CA ASP A 100 9.63 -9.43 -10.18
C ASP A 100 8.27 -9.41 -9.48
N VAL A 101 8.15 -10.19 -8.40
CA VAL A 101 6.91 -10.28 -7.61
C VAL A 101 6.69 -9.01 -6.80
N LEU A 102 5.48 -8.47 -6.87
CA LEU A 102 5.00 -7.43 -5.95
C LEU A 102 4.16 -8.09 -4.85
N ARG A 103 4.48 -7.76 -3.59
CA ARG A 103 3.70 -8.14 -2.41
C ARG A 103 3.31 -6.88 -1.67
N PHE A 104 2.03 -6.76 -1.32
CA PHE A 104 1.49 -5.60 -0.63
C PHE A 104 0.25 -6.02 0.18
N VAL A 105 -0.18 -5.15 1.09
CA VAL A 105 -1.43 -5.30 1.85
C VAL A 105 -2.39 -4.20 1.40
N LEU A 106 -3.58 -4.60 0.94
CA LEU A 106 -4.69 -3.67 0.76
C LEU A 106 -5.44 -3.58 2.09
N ASN A 107 -5.44 -2.41 2.71
CA ASN A 107 -6.21 -2.16 3.92
C ASN A 107 -7.08 -0.92 3.75
N THR A 108 -8.34 -1.13 3.39
CA THR A 108 -9.33 -0.07 3.23
C THR A 108 -10.16 0.17 4.49
N LYS A 109 -9.91 -0.59 5.57
CA LYS A 109 -10.73 -0.59 6.78
C LYS A 109 -10.02 0.10 7.94
N ALA A 110 -10.76 0.99 8.61
CA ALA A 110 -10.24 1.67 9.79
C ALA A 110 -10.14 0.76 11.04
N GLY A 111 -10.79 -0.41 11.05
CA GLY A 111 -10.85 -1.26 12.24
C GLY A 111 -11.57 -0.59 13.42
N THR A 112 -11.49 -1.20 14.60
CA THR A 112 -12.02 -0.62 15.85
C THR A 112 -10.95 0.22 16.53
N PHE A 113 -11.34 1.37 17.08
CA PHE A 113 -10.48 2.23 17.87
C PHE A 113 -11.11 2.54 19.22
N THR A 114 -10.30 2.54 20.27
CA THR A 114 -10.73 2.94 21.61
C THR A 114 -9.71 3.88 22.23
N ALA A 115 -10.18 4.69 23.16
CA ALA A 115 -9.38 5.55 24.01
C ALA A 115 -10.03 5.62 25.40
N GLY A 116 -9.22 5.75 26.44
CA GLY A 116 -9.67 5.85 27.82
C GLY A 116 -8.54 6.21 28.77
N LEU A 117 -8.93 6.35 30.04
CA LEU A 117 -8.00 6.54 31.14
C LEU A 117 -7.44 5.17 31.57
N ASP A 118 -6.12 5.05 31.72
CA ASP A 118 -5.52 3.81 32.22
C ASP A 118 -6.04 3.46 33.61
N ASN A 119 -6.30 2.18 33.87
CA ASN A 119 -6.82 1.74 35.17
C ASN A 119 -5.89 2.10 36.33
N ASN A 120 -4.57 2.13 36.14
CA ASN A 120 -3.63 2.54 37.20
C ASN A 120 -3.58 4.06 37.39
N SER A 121 -4.04 4.81 36.39
CA SER A 121 -4.20 6.27 36.43
C SER A 121 -5.64 6.70 36.76
N ASN A 122 -6.56 5.76 36.98
CA ASN A 122 -7.90 6.05 37.49
C ASN A 122 -7.93 5.84 39.01
N SER A 123 -7.85 6.93 39.76
CA SER A 123 -7.79 6.89 41.23
C SER A 123 -9.11 6.54 41.92
N GLY A 124 -10.21 6.45 41.15
CA GLY A 124 -11.57 6.26 41.62
C GLY A 124 -12.21 4.98 41.10
N ALA A 125 -13.47 5.08 40.63
CA ALA A 125 -14.16 3.94 40.04
C ALA A 125 -13.66 3.72 38.61
N LEU A 126 -13.27 2.49 38.27
CA LEU A 126 -12.79 2.16 36.92
C LEU A 126 -13.84 2.32 35.80
N THR A 127 -15.09 2.56 36.17
CA THR A 127 -16.20 2.79 35.24
C THR A 127 -16.47 4.28 34.98
N ASP A 128 -15.75 5.17 35.66
CA ASP A 128 -15.75 6.61 35.38
C ASP A 128 -14.43 7.03 34.72
N LEU A 129 -14.33 8.33 34.39
CA LEU A 129 -13.10 8.94 33.86
C LEU A 129 -12.61 10.03 34.82
N SER A 130 -12.59 9.74 36.12
CA SER A 130 -12.22 10.69 37.17
C SER A 130 -10.92 10.29 37.85
N THR A 131 -9.98 11.22 37.98
CA THR A 131 -8.72 10.96 38.65
C THR A 131 -8.17 12.19 39.37
N TYR A 132 -7.43 11.97 40.45
CA TYR A 132 -6.66 13.03 41.12
C TYR A 132 -5.25 13.18 40.55
N TYR A 133 -4.75 12.22 39.75
CA TYR A 133 -3.44 12.34 39.14
C TYR A 133 -3.45 13.47 38.12
N ASP A 134 -2.48 14.38 38.23
CA ASP A 134 -2.29 15.50 37.31
C ASP A 134 -1.45 15.13 36.09
N THR A 135 -0.86 13.92 36.06
CA THR A 135 -0.23 13.33 34.86
C THR A 135 -0.79 11.93 34.55
N PRO A 136 -2.09 11.80 34.22
CA PRO A 136 -2.70 10.49 34.01
C PRO A 136 -2.26 9.86 32.68
N THR A 137 -2.03 8.55 32.68
CA THR A 137 -1.80 7.77 31.46
C THR A 137 -3.10 7.59 30.69
N ILE A 138 -3.08 7.92 29.40
CA ILE A 138 -4.16 7.66 28.44
C ILE A 138 -3.80 6.40 27.65
N THR A 139 -4.75 5.48 27.50
CA THR A 139 -4.56 4.21 26.80
C THR A 139 -5.72 3.91 25.87
N GLY A 140 -5.51 2.94 24.99
CA GLY A 140 -6.56 2.45 24.12
C GLY A 140 -6.10 1.31 23.22
N SER A 141 -6.94 0.98 22.25
CA SER A 141 -6.67 -0.04 21.24
C SER A 141 -6.89 0.48 19.82
N GLY A 142 -6.23 -0.14 18.84
CA GLY A 142 -6.34 0.18 17.42
C GLY A 142 -5.72 -0.92 16.54
N SER A 143 -5.58 -0.63 15.25
CA SER A 143 -4.83 -1.52 14.35
C SER A 143 -3.34 -1.25 14.50
N GLU A 144 -2.51 -2.29 14.52
CA GLU A 144 -1.05 -2.17 14.56
C GLU A 144 -0.55 -1.17 13.50
N GLY A 145 0.40 -0.31 13.88
CA GLY A 145 0.98 0.68 12.97
C GLY A 145 0.16 1.97 12.82
N ASP A 146 -1.08 2.03 13.32
CA ASP A 146 -1.85 3.27 13.42
C ASP A 146 -1.07 4.28 14.29
N ARG A 147 -0.98 5.53 13.82
CA ARG A 147 -0.31 6.62 14.53
C ARG A 147 -1.33 7.42 15.31
N ILE A 148 -1.10 7.58 16.60
CA ILE A 148 -1.99 8.32 17.50
C ILE A 148 -1.32 9.61 17.90
N LYS A 149 -2.07 10.72 17.83
CA LYS A 149 -1.68 12.03 18.33
C LYS A 149 -2.68 12.46 19.39
N VAL A 150 -2.18 12.81 20.57
CA VAL A 150 -2.99 13.17 21.75
C VAL A 150 -2.60 14.58 22.17
N THR A 151 -3.58 15.48 22.29
CA THR A 151 -3.39 16.85 22.78
C THR A 151 -4.05 17.01 24.15
N MET A 152 -3.24 17.38 25.14
CA MET A 152 -3.65 17.46 26.54
C MET A 152 -4.39 18.76 26.87
N PRO A 153 -5.43 18.70 27.72
CA PRO A 153 -6.19 19.87 28.12
C PRO A 153 -5.36 20.84 28.97
N GLY A 154 -5.59 22.14 28.76
CA GLY A 154 -4.94 23.22 29.52
C GLY A 154 -3.50 23.49 29.09
N THR A 155 -2.64 22.45 29.05
CA THR A 155 -1.22 22.59 28.67
C THR A 155 -1.02 22.67 27.16
N GLY A 156 -1.89 22.04 26.38
CA GLY A 156 -1.71 21.89 24.94
C GLY A 156 -0.55 20.97 24.55
N GLU A 157 -0.01 20.18 25.50
CA GLU A 157 1.04 19.20 25.24
C GLU A 157 0.56 18.20 24.19
N VAL A 158 1.35 18.03 23.12
CA VAL A 158 1.06 17.07 22.05
C VAL A 158 2.00 15.87 22.18
N LEU A 159 1.40 14.69 22.37
CA LEU A 159 2.11 13.41 22.43
C LEU A 159 1.75 12.58 21.21
N THR A 160 2.72 11.80 20.73
CA THR A 160 2.50 10.87 19.62
C THR A 160 2.95 9.47 20.00
N THR A 161 2.20 8.46 19.60
CA THR A 161 2.55 7.05 19.77
C THR A 161 2.08 6.24 18.57
N VAL A 162 2.46 4.96 18.50
CA VAL A 162 2.03 4.01 17.47
C VAL A 162 1.36 2.85 18.18
N VAL A 163 0.27 2.34 17.61
CA VAL A 163 -0.35 1.10 18.09
C VAL A 163 0.61 -0.06 17.87
N ASP A 164 0.89 -0.81 18.93
CA ASP A 164 1.82 -1.93 18.91
C ASP A 164 1.23 -3.19 18.24
N ASN A 165 2.04 -4.25 18.14
CA ASN A 165 1.64 -5.55 17.59
C ASN A 165 0.56 -6.27 18.44
N ASN A 166 0.26 -5.80 19.65
CA ASN A 166 -0.86 -6.31 20.45
C ASN A 166 -2.15 -5.50 20.21
N GLY A 167 -2.11 -4.49 19.34
CA GLY A 167 -3.24 -3.61 19.08
C GLY A 167 -3.47 -2.59 20.19
N LEU A 168 -2.46 -2.28 21.01
CA LEU A 168 -2.56 -1.36 22.13
C LEU A 168 -1.71 -0.11 21.93
N TRP A 169 -2.13 1.00 22.52
CA TRP A 169 -1.36 2.24 22.56
C TRP A 169 -1.48 2.92 23.91
N SER A 170 -0.47 3.73 24.26
CA SER A 170 -0.43 4.49 25.50
C SER A 170 0.40 5.76 25.37
N VAL A 171 -0.01 6.82 26.07
CA VAL A 171 0.76 8.05 26.29
C VAL A 171 0.59 8.54 27.72
N THR A 172 1.61 9.17 28.28
CA THR A 172 1.53 9.85 29.59
C THR A 172 2.04 11.28 29.42
N PRO A 173 1.26 12.31 29.84
CA PRO A 173 1.70 13.70 29.80
C PRO A 173 2.92 13.91 30.69
N THR A 174 3.82 14.78 30.26
CA THR A 174 4.99 15.18 31.04
C THR A 174 4.73 16.42 31.88
N LEU A 175 3.64 17.14 31.58
CA LEU A 175 3.19 18.32 32.29
C LEU A 175 1.91 18.02 33.09
N ALA A 176 1.79 18.61 34.27
CA ALA A 176 0.56 18.57 35.06
C ALA A 176 -0.60 19.21 34.27
N ILE A 177 -1.67 18.46 34.03
CA ILE A 177 -2.84 18.89 33.26
C ILE A 177 -3.99 19.33 34.15
N ALA A 178 -4.87 20.17 33.62
CA ALA A 178 -6.13 20.53 34.26
C ALA A 178 -7.29 19.70 33.69
N SER A 179 -8.44 19.72 34.38
CA SER A 179 -9.66 19.12 33.84
C SER A 179 -10.02 19.72 32.47
N GLY A 180 -10.38 18.86 31.53
CA GLY A 180 -10.79 19.26 30.19
C GLY A 180 -10.80 18.07 29.24
N ASN A 181 -11.09 18.34 27.97
CA ASN A 181 -11.17 17.30 26.95
C ASN A 181 -9.78 17.00 26.40
N VAL A 182 -9.41 15.72 26.36
CA VAL A 182 -8.22 15.23 25.67
C VAL A 182 -8.58 15.08 24.18
N GLN A 183 -7.85 15.72 23.28
CA GLN A 183 -8.10 15.58 21.84
C GLN A 183 -7.26 14.43 21.28
N ILE A 184 -7.88 13.46 20.62
CA ILE A 184 -7.19 12.28 20.08
C ILE A 184 -7.45 12.18 18.58
N GLU A 185 -6.36 12.20 17.80
CA GLU A 185 -6.34 12.05 16.36
C GLU A 185 -5.62 10.73 16.02
N ARG A 186 -6.30 9.81 15.34
CA ARG A 186 -5.70 8.57 14.82
C ARG A 186 -5.47 8.63 13.33
N THR A 187 -4.23 8.48 12.85
CA THR A 187 -3.92 8.26 11.43
C THR A 187 -3.67 6.78 11.16
N LEU A 188 -4.43 6.19 10.23
CA LEU A 188 -4.28 4.77 9.91
C LEU A 188 -2.96 4.49 9.20
N GLN A 189 -2.37 3.30 9.42
CA GLN A 189 -1.11 2.90 8.76
C GLN A 189 -1.19 3.06 7.23
N ALA A 190 -2.30 2.61 6.65
CA ALA A 190 -2.57 2.62 5.22
C ALA A 190 -2.96 4.01 4.66
N GLY A 191 -3.03 5.05 5.49
CA GLY A 191 -3.31 6.42 5.06
C GLY A 191 -4.79 6.79 4.90
N ASN A 192 -5.73 5.94 5.32
CA ASN A 192 -7.13 6.35 5.44
C ASN A 192 -7.31 7.41 6.56
N ALA A 193 -8.33 8.26 6.38
CA ALA A 193 -8.58 9.44 7.21
C ALA A 193 -8.92 9.12 8.68
N VAL A 194 -8.73 10.20 9.46
CA VAL A 194 -8.53 10.26 10.90
C VAL A 194 -9.81 10.02 11.70
N ASP A 195 -9.79 9.12 12.69
CA ASP A 195 -10.82 9.19 13.75
C ASP A 195 -10.39 10.27 14.74
N ALA A 196 -11.14 11.38 14.77
CA ALA A 196 -11.13 12.29 15.89
C ALA A 196 -12.15 11.77 16.90
N THR A 197 -11.69 11.22 18.02
CA THR A 197 -12.61 10.88 19.12
C THR A 197 -12.58 12.02 20.14
N ILE A 198 -13.79 12.46 20.51
CA ILE A 198 -14.13 13.66 21.31
C ILE A 198 -13.88 13.41 22.80
#